data_AF-A0A257H538-F1
#
_entry.id   AF-A0A257H538-F1
#
_cell.length_a   1.000
_cell.length_b   1.000
_cell.length_c   1.000
_cell.angle_alpha   90.00
_cell.angle_beta   90.00
_cell.angle_gamma   90.00
#
_symmetry.space_group_name_H-M   'P 1'
#
loop_
_entity.id
_entity.type
_entity.pdbx_description
1 polymer ?
#
loop_
_entity_poly.entity_id
_entity_poly.type
_entity_poly.pdbx_seq_one_letter_code
_entity_poly.pdbx_strand_id
1 'polypeptide(L)'
;MTDQELSDFLVAKGAAVVHLSHHAVMDPNRPIWPEDMRRAIAKRAALNLSCVVAWPGHPMSLPGSVGVICKPACAHVISAAGSDSGSTMLPDGSDGSAGLSLTPDSLAATFEVAPGSYNEWRVRGAEVVGIFIADPTNIYVKKAVRLSAGGVEFDDVAATRISIDEVFAEFPRHPVFTFGVAGLVEIRRP
;
A
#
# COMPACT_ATOMS: atom_id res chain seq x y z
N MET A 1 5.43 -22.57 5.55
CA MET A 1 4.00 -22.37 5.82
C MET A 1 3.21 -22.53 4.54
N THR A 2 1.92 -22.82 4.64
CA THR A 2 1.00 -22.98 3.52
C THR A 2 0.24 -21.69 3.23
N ASP A 3 -0.33 -21.58 2.03
CA ASP A 3 -1.18 -20.44 1.65
C ASP A 3 -2.41 -20.31 2.56
N GLN A 4 -2.96 -21.44 3.02
CA GLN A 4 -4.08 -21.45 3.95
C GLN A 4 -3.66 -20.90 5.31
N GLU A 5 -2.50 -21.31 5.84
CA GLU A 5 -1.97 -20.78 7.11
C GLU A 5 -1.75 -19.27 7.06
N LEU A 6 -1.19 -18.76 5.95
CA LEU A 6 -1.03 -17.31 5.74
C LEU A 6 -2.39 -16.60 5.72
N SER A 7 -3.33 -17.13 4.93
CA SER A 7 -4.67 -16.57 4.80
C SER A 7 -5.40 -16.55 6.15
N ASP A 8 -5.40 -17.66 6.87
CA ASP A 8 -6.05 -17.80 8.18
C ASP A 8 -5.44 -16.85 9.21
N PHE A 9 -4.11 -16.70 9.20
CA PHE A 9 -3.43 -15.76 10.09
C PHE A 9 -3.85 -14.32 9.82
N LEU A 10 -3.87 -13.89 8.55
CA LEU A 10 -4.28 -12.54 8.17
C LEU A 10 -5.76 -12.29 8.52
N VAL A 11 -6.63 -13.27 8.25
CA VAL A 11 -8.06 -13.20 8.62
C VAL A 11 -8.25 -13.11 10.13
N ALA A 12 -7.54 -13.92 10.91
CA ALA A 12 -7.62 -13.89 12.37
C ALA A 12 -7.18 -12.53 12.97
N LYS A 13 -6.30 -11.80 12.26
CA LYS A 13 -5.88 -10.44 12.62
C LYS A 13 -6.79 -9.35 12.05
N GLY A 14 -7.75 -9.70 11.18
CA GLY A 14 -8.51 -8.72 10.40
C GLY A 14 -7.59 -7.88 9.48
N ALA A 15 -6.44 -8.42 9.10
CA ALA A 15 -5.36 -7.69 8.43
C ALA A 15 -5.49 -7.72 6.90
N ALA A 16 -4.90 -6.73 6.24
CA ALA A 16 -4.85 -6.63 4.78
C ALA A 16 -3.44 -6.24 4.33
N VAL A 17 -2.99 -6.83 3.23
CA VAL A 17 -1.73 -6.46 2.57
C VAL A 17 -2.03 -5.37 1.55
N VAL A 18 -1.46 -4.18 1.70
CA VAL A 18 -1.83 -2.98 0.93
C VAL A 18 -0.59 -2.32 0.33
N HIS A 19 -0.57 -2.15 -0.99
CA HIS A 19 0.39 -1.28 -1.66
C HIS A 19 -0.17 0.15 -1.72
N LEU A 20 0.39 1.06 -0.93
CA LEU A 20 -0.10 2.43 -0.80
C LEU A 20 0.50 3.37 -1.86
N SER A 21 -0.32 4.29 -2.36
CA SER A 21 0.14 5.49 -3.07
C SER A 21 0.86 6.39 -2.07
N HIS A 22 2.18 6.44 -2.17
CA HIS A 22 3.05 7.00 -1.14
C HIS A 22 2.98 8.53 -1.11
N HIS A 23 2.97 9.15 0.08
CA HIS A 23 3.03 10.61 0.25
C HIS A 23 4.38 11.25 -0.11
N ALA A 24 5.49 10.51 -0.11
CA ALA A 24 6.83 11.05 -0.36
C ALA A 24 7.29 10.92 -1.83
N VAL A 25 8.07 11.89 -2.33
CA VAL A 25 8.74 11.79 -3.63
C VAL A 25 10.05 11.01 -3.44
N MET A 26 9.96 9.67 -3.54
CA MET A 26 11.14 8.80 -3.43
C MET A 26 11.93 8.72 -4.74
N ASP A 27 11.26 8.97 -5.88
CA ASP A 27 11.85 8.99 -7.22
C ASP A 27 11.01 9.97 -8.07
N PRO A 28 11.59 11.06 -8.60
CA PRO A 28 10.85 12.06 -9.38
C PRO A 28 10.28 11.50 -10.69
N ASN A 29 10.78 10.35 -11.17
CA ASN A 29 10.29 9.69 -12.37
C ASN A 29 9.18 8.67 -12.08
N ARG A 30 8.85 8.42 -10.81
CA ARG A 30 7.73 7.53 -10.48
C ARG A 30 6.40 8.22 -10.78
N PRO A 31 5.41 7.46 -11.30
CA PRO A 31 4.06 7.97 -11.40
C PRO A 31 3.53 8.44 -10.06
N ILE A 32 2.60 9.40 -10.12
CA ILE A 32 1.83 9.90 -8.98
C ILE A 32 0.40 9.37 -9.07
N TRP A 33 -0.44 9.69 -8.08
CA TRP A 33 -1.84 9.25 -8.11
C TRP A 33 -2.56 9.84 -9.33
N PRO A 34 -3.46 9.08 -9.99
CA PRO A 34 -3.84 7.68 -9.71
C PRO A 34 -2.99 6.66 -10.49
N GLU A 35 -2.03 7.12 -11.28
CA GLU A 35 -1.29 6.31 -12.24
C GLU A 35 -0.33 5.32 -11.57
N ASP A 36 0.22 5.67 -10.40
CA ASP A 36 1.01 4.73 -9.59
C ASP A 36 0.22 3.48 -9.20
N MET A 37 -1.02 3.67 -8.75
CA MET A 37 -1.93 2.59 -8.39
C MET A 37 -2.41 1.81 -9.62
N ARG A 38 -2.76 2.49 -10.72
CA ARG A 38 -3.12 1.81 -11.99
C ARG A 38 -1.97 0.95 -12.49
N ARG A 39 -0.75 1.46 -12.42
CA ARG A 39 0.47 0.73 -12.76
C ARG A 39 0.66 -0.47 -11.84
N ALA A 40 0.44 -0.32 -10.53
CA ALA A 40 0.50 -1.45 -9.59
C ALA A 40 -0.51 -2.56 -9.97
N ILE A 41 -1.74 -2.20 -10.32
CA ILE A 41 -2.78 -3.17 -10.75
C ILE A 41 -2.38 -3.87 -12.06
N ALA A 42 -2.02 -3.08 -13.07
CA ALA A 42 -1.75 -3.55 -14.43
C ALA A 42 -0.44 -4.36 -14.52
N LYS A 43 0.57 -4.00 -13.73
CA LYS A 43 1.92 -4.57 -13.78
C LYS A 43 2.29 -5.37 -12.54
N ARG A 44 1.33 -5.79 -11.71
CA ARG A 44 1.58 -6.56 -10.47
C ARG A 44 2.47 -7.79 -10.64
N ALA A 45 2.41 -8.47 -11.79
CA ALA A 45 3.26 -9.64 -12.06
C ALA A 45 4.73 -9.27 -12.36
N ALA A 46 4.98 -8.04 -12.83
CA ALA A 46 6.30 -7.55 -13.24
C ALA A 46 6.95 -6.62 -12.21
N LEU A 47 6.22 -6.16 -11.19
CA LEU A 47 6.71 -5.21 -10.21
C LEU A 47 6.81 -5.84 -8.82
N ASN A 48 7.87 -5.49 -8.10
CA ASN A 48 7.97 -5.72 -6.65
C ASN A 48 7.29 -4.56 -5.94
N LEU A 49 6.07 -4.80 -5.48
CA LEU A 49 5.31 -3.82 -4.74
C LEU A 49 5.81 -3.78 -3.30
N SER A 50 6.07 -2.56 -2.81
CA SER A 50 6.25 -2.29 -1.38
C SER A 50 4.86 -2.19 -0.75
N CYS A 51 4.51 -3.15 0.08
CA CYS A 51 3.22 -3.25 0.74
C CYS A 51 3.40 -3.09 2.24
N VAL A 52 2.35 -2.59 2.90
CA VAL A 52 2.19 -2.70 4.35
C VAL A 52 1.19 -3.82 4.65
N VAL A 53 1.32 -4.47 5.79
CA VAL A 53 0.25 -5.28 6.38
C VAL A 53 -0.42 -4.46 7.45
N ALA A 54 -1.59 -3.92 7.14
CA ALA A 54 -2.37 -3.09 8.05
C ALA A 54 -3.50 -3.89 8.69
N TRP A 55 -3.91 -3.53 9.91
CA TRP A 55 -5.00 -4.15 10.66
C TRP A 55 -5.73 -3.11 11.53
N PRO A 56 -6.96 -3.39 12.01
CA PRO A 56 -7.68 -2.48 12.90
C PRO A 56 -6.86 -2.08 14.14
N GLY A 57 -6.74 -0.76 14.37
CA GLY A 57 -6.05 -0.23 15.54
C GLY A 57 -4.51 -0.34 15.51
N HIS A 58 -3.90 -0.59 14.35
CA HIS A 58 -2.44 -0.59 14.22
C HIS A 58 -1.82 0.76 14.67
N PRO A 59 -0.62 0.78 15.28
CA PRO A 59 0.04 2.02 15.69
C PRO A 59 0.84 2.70 14.56
N MET A 60 0.83 2.11 13.36
CA MET A 60 1.72 2.50 12.27
C MET A 60 1.39 3.86 11.67
N SER A 61 2.43 4.59 11.28
CA SER A 61 2.34 5.75 10.39
C SER A 61 2.35 5.28 8.95
N LEU A 62 1.17 5.13 8.35
CA LEU A 62 1.07 4.63 6.99
C LEU A 62 1.73 5.59 5.98
N PRO A 63 2.50 5.07 5.00
CA PRO A 63 3.19 5.90 4.01
C PRO A 63 2.26 6.56 2.98
N GLY A 64 0.96 6.22 2.99
CA GLY A 64 -0.05 6.71 2.05
C GLY A 64 -1.47 6.56 2.59
N SER A 65 -2.42 7.34 2.05
CA SER A 65 -3.84 7.32 2.49
C SER A 65 -4.72 6.35 1.71
N VAL A 66 -4.30 5.99 0.48
CA VAL A 66 -5.04 5.14 -0.44
C VAL A 66 -4.10 4.11 -1.05
N GLY A 67 -4.56 2.89 -1.29
CA GLY A 67 -3.73 1.84 -1.86
C GLY A 67 -4.53 0.71 -2.50
N VAL A 68 -3.83 -0.25 -3.09
CA VAL A 68 -4.43 -1.45 -3.65
C VAL A 68 -4.29 -2.60 -2.66
N ILE A 69 -5.37 -3.32 -2.41
CA ILE A 69 -5.38 -4.48 -1.53
C ILE A 69 -4.92 -5.70 -2.33
N CYS A 70 -3.82 -6.28 -1.89
CA CYS A 70 -3.23 -7.49 -2.45
C CYS A 70 -3.70 -8.71 -1.65
N LYS A 71 -4.04 -9.78 -2.35
CA LYS A 71 -4.30 -11.11 -1.76
C LYS A 71 -3.14 -12.05 -2.13
N PRO A 72 -2.04 -12.06 -1.37
CA PRO A 72 -0.88 -12.88 -1.67
C PRO A 72 -1.09 -14.35 -1.25
N ALA A 73 -0.49 -15.25 -2.02
CA ALA A 73 -0.08 -16.57 -1.57
C ALA A 73 1.35 -16.45 -1.01
N CYS A 74 1.87 -17.49 -0.34
CA CYS A 74 3.23 -17.45 0.22
C CYS A 74 4.27 -17.15 -0.87
N ALA A 75 4.09 -17.75 -2.06
CA ALA A 75 4.98 -17.53 -3.21
C ALA A 75 4.95 -16.09 -3.77
N HIS A 76 3.94 -15.29 -3.45
CA HIS A 76 3.86 -13.89 -3.85
C HIS A 76 4.64 -12.96 -2.91
N VAL A 77 4.98 -13.42 -1.71
CA VAL A 77 5.72 -12.65 -0.72
C VAL A 77 7.21 -12.94 -0.88
N ILE A 78 7.93 -11.98 -1.46
CA ILE A 78 9.38 -12.05 -1.66
C ILE A 78 10.09 -11.93 -0.30
N SER A 79 9.64 -10.96 0.51
CA SER A 79 10.16 -10.75 1.86
C SER A 79 9.16 -9.99 2.73
N ALA A 80 9.34 -10.09 4.04
CA ALA A 80 8.53 -9.47 5.08
C ALA A 80 9.43 -8.92 6.19
N ALA A 81 9.10 -7.75 6.73
CA ALA A 81 9.77 -7.13 7.86
C ALA A 81 8.76 -6.38 8.75
N GLY A 82 8.99 -6.39 10.08
CA GLY A 82 8.25 -5.58 11.05
C GLY A 82 8.61 -4.08 11.03
N SER A 83 9.46 -3.67 10.11
CA SER A 83 9.90 -2.29 9.90
C SER A 83 10.02 -2.00 8.41
N ASP A 84 10.25 -0.74 8.05
CA ASP A 84 10.72 -0.38 6.71
C ASP A 84 12.01 -1.15 6.43
N SER A 85 12.03 -1.91 5.34
CA SER A 85 13.13 -2.81 4.99
C SER A 85 14.02 -2.24 3.90
N GLY A 86 13.59 -1.13 3.29
CA GLY A 86 14.20 -0.58 2.10
C GLY A 86 14.10 -1.56 0.93
N SER A 87 14.14 -1.02 -0.28
CA SER A 87 14.22 -1.89 -1.46
C SER A 87 14.98 -1.25 -2.60
N THR A 88 15.72 -2.08 -3.30
CA THR A 88 16.38 -1.74 -4.55
C THR A 88 16.21 -2.89 -5.53
N MET A 89 16.12 -2.57 -6.82
CA MET A 89 16.20 -3.58 -7.85
C MET A 89 17.68 -3.77 -8.18
N LEU A 90 18.17 -5.00 -7.99
CA LEU A 90 19.56 -5.32 -8.27
C LEU A 90 19.82 -5.36 -9.79
N PRO A 91 21.10 -5.24 -10.24
CA PRO A 91 21.43 -5.20 -11.66
C PRO A 91 20.96 -6.43 -12.47
N ASP A 92 20.77 -7.57 -11.80
CA ASP A 92 20.26 -8.81 -12.39
C ASP A 92 18.72 -8.88 -12.43
N GLY A 93 18.02 -7.83 -11.98
CA GLY A 93 16.57 -7.75 -11.91
C GLY A 93 15.95 -8.40 -10.67
N SER A 94 16.75 -8.93 -9.74
CA SER A 94 16.26 -9.44 -8.46
C SER A 94 15.91 -8.31 -7.47
N ASP A 95 15.12 -8.62 -6.45
CA ASP A 95 14.76 -7.67 -5.38
C ASP A 95 15.83 -7.73 -4.30
N GLY A 96 16.48 -6.60 -4.01
CA GLY A 96 17.30 -6.43 -2.83
C GLY A 96 16.50 -5.68 -1.75
N SER A 97 16.21 -6.32 -0.63
CA SER A 97 15.59 -5.70 0.55
C SER A 97 16.23 -6.26 1.82
N ALA A 98 16.11 -5.55 2.95
CA ALA A 98 16.51 -6.08 4.26
C ALA A 98 15.45 -7.00 4.89
N GLY A 99 14.36 -7.28 4.18
CA GLY A 99 13.29 -8.15 4.66
C GLY A 99 13.70 -9.63 4.69
N LEU A 100 12.99 -10.41 5.49
CA LEU A 100 13.22 -11.84 5.64
C LEU A 100 12.24 -12.64 4.80
N SER A 101 12.62 -13.86 4.40
CA SER A 101 11.69 -14.80 3.76
C SER A 101 10.48 -15.06 4.64
N LEU A 102 9.31 -15.24 4.02
CA LEU A 102 8.07 -15.47 4.76
C LEU A 102 8.11 -16.82 5.51
N THR A 103 8.08 -16.71 6.84
CA THR A 103 8.05 -17.79 7.82
C THR A 103 7.02 -17.45 8.89
N PRO A 104 6.57 -18.39 9.74
CA PRO A 104 5.71 -18.06 10.87
C PRO A 104 6.28 -16.95 11.78
N ASP A 105 7.60 -16.96 12.02
CA ASP A 105 8.25 -15.96 12.88
C ASP A 105 8.29 -14.56 12.24
N SER A 106 8.66 -14.46 10.96
CA SER A 106 8.65 -13.16 10.24
C SER A 106 7.23 -12.63 10.02
N LEU A 107 6.25 -13.52 9.85
CA LEU A 107 4.84 -13.15 9.83
C LEU A 107 4.38 -12.60 11.19
N ALA A 108 4.75 -13.24 12.30
CA ALA A 108 4.43 -12.72 13.62
C ALA A 108 5.08 -11.35 13.87
N ALA A 109 6.37 -11.22 13.53
CA ALA A 109 7.13 -9.97 13.68
C ALA A 109 6.57 -8.79 12.86
N THR A 110 5.80 -9.07 11.79
CA THR A 110 5.09 -8.04 11.01
C THR A 110 4.17 -7.17 11.87
N PHE A 111 3.66 -7.72 12.98
CA PHE A 111 2.73 -7.03 13.89
C PHE A 111 3.42 -6.34 15.07
N GLU A 112 4.75 -6.44 15.17
CA GLU A 112 5.57 -5.84 16.22
C GLU A 112 6.21 -4.54 15.74
N VAL A 113 5.36 -3.57 15.35
CA VAL A 113 5.83 -2.31 14.75
C VAL A 113 5.97 -1.22 15.80
N ALA A 114 7.12 -0.55 15.82
CA ALA A 114 7.36 0.60 16.69
C ALA A 114 6.42 1.79 16.32
N PRO A 115 5.93 2.57 17.28
CA PRO A 115 5.15 3.78 16.99
C PRO A 115 5.90 4.72 16.06
N GLY A 116 5.20 5.26 15.06
CA GLY A 116 5.78 6.16 14.06
C GLY A 116 6.42 5.46 12.85
N SER A 117 6.53 4.13 12.87
CA SER A 117 7.04 3.31 11.76
C SER A 117 5.91 2.57 11.03
N TYR A 118 6.26 1.81 9.98
CA TYR A 118 5.38 0.83 9.32
C TYR A 118 6.16 -0.46 9.05
N ASN A 119 5.46 -1.59 8.92
CA ASN A 119 6.04 -2.83 8.41
C ASN A 119 6.14 -2.80 6.87
N GLU A 120 7.10 -3.50 6.29
CA GLU A 120 7.24 -3.56 4.84
C GLU A 120 7.27 -5.02 4.35
N TRP A 121 6.41 -5.30 3.39
CA TRP A 121 6.37 -6.55 2.64
C TRP A 121 6.69 -6.27 1.18
N ARG A 122 7.49 -7.14 0.57
CA ARG A 122 7.78 -7.13 -0.86
C ARG A 122 6.89 -8.16 -1.53
N VAL A 123 5.96 -7.70 -2.38
CA VAL A 123 4.94 -8.55 -2.98
C VAL A 123 4.99 -8.48 -4.50
N ARG A 124 4.94 -9.63 -5.19
CA ARG A 124 4.87 -9.73 -6.65
C ARG A 124 3.80 -10.74 -7.08
N GLY A 125 3.02 -10.38 -8.09
CA GLY A 125 2.06 -11.27 -8.75
C GLY A 125 0.74 -11.51 -7.99
N ALA A 126 0.61 -11.02 -6.76
CA ALA A 126 -0.61 -11.16 -5.97
C ALA A 126 -1.85 -10.58 -6.68
N GLU A 127 -3.01 -11.20 -6.47
CA GLU A 127 -4.29 -10.68 -6.95
C GLU A 127 -4.60 -9.34 -6.27
N VAL A 128 -5.17 -8.39 -7.02
CA VAL A 128 -5.72 -7.15 -6.46
C VAL A 128 -7.22 -7.33 -6.26
N VAL A 129 -7.68 -7.22 -5.03
CA VAL A 129 -9.08 -7.48 -4.65
C VAL A 129 -9.90 -6.21 -4.40
N GLY A 130 -9.26 -5.05 -4.31
CA GLY A 130 -9.94 -3.78 -4.08
C GLY A 130 -9.00 -2.62 -3.82
N ILE A 131 -9.60 -1.46 -3.53
CA ILE A 131 -8.91 -0.24 -3.11
C ILE A 131 -9.08 -0.09 -1.60
N PHE A 132 -8.00 0.23 -0.90
CA PHE A 132 -8.01 0.56 0.52
C PHE A 132 -7.95 2.07 0.72
N ILE A 133 -8.69 2.58 1.70
CA ILE A 133 -8.59 3.95 2.21
C ILE A 133 -8.37 3.89 3.72
N ALA A 134 -7.27 4.50 4.18
CA ALA A 134 -6.90 4.54 5.59
C ALA A 134 -7.89 5.33 6.44
N ASP A 135 -8.23 6.55 5.99
CA ASP A 135 -9.22 7.42 6.61
C ASP A 135 -10.11 8.02 5.51
N PRO A 136 -11.35 7.55 5.35
CA PRO A 136 -12.28 8.05 4.33
C PRO A 136 -12.62 9.53 4.46
N THR A 137 -12.42 10.12 5.64
CA THR A 137 -12.67 11.55 5.87
C THR A 137 -11.46 12.42 5.52
N ASN A 138 -10.27 11.82 5.37
CA ASN A 138 -9.01 12.54 5.26
C ASN A 138 -8.01 11.82 4.31
N ILE A 139 -8.27 11.91 3.00
CA ILE A 139 -7.49 11.22 1.97
C ILE A 139 -6.49 12.19 1.34
N TYR A 140 -5.19 11.92 1.50
CA TYR A 140 -4.13 12.65 0.82
C TYR A 140 -3.40 11.77 -0.19
N VAL A 141 -3.18 12.33 -1.38
CA VAL A 141 -2.43 11.70 -2.47
C VAL A 141 -1.45 12.69 -3.06
N LYS A 142 -0.40 12.19 -3.70
CA LYS A 142 0.47 13.07 -4.49
C LYS A 142 -0.18 13.34 -5.83
N LYS A 143 -0.32 14.63 -6.17
CA LYS A 143 -0.81 15.09 -7.48
C LYS A 143 0.09 16.20 -7.99
N ALA A 144 0.10 16.35 -9.31
CA ALA A 144 0.61 17.57 -9.93
C ALA A 144 -0.33 18.71 -9.53
N VAL A 145 0.23 19.79 -9.00
CA VAL A 145 -0.49 20.98 -8.57
C VAL A 145 0.14 22.20 -9.22
N ARG A 146 -0.69 23.20 -9.47
CA ARG A 146 -0.22 24.53 -9.88
C ARG A 146 -0.24 25.42 -8.66
N LEU A 147 0.93 25.91 -8.28
CA LEU A 147 1.13 26.78 -7.11
C LEU A 147 1.34 28.22 -7.58
N SER A 148 0.98 29.18 -6.73
CA SER A 148 1.23 30.61 -6.95
C SER A 148 1.97 31.19 -5.76
N ALA A 149 3.16 31.73 -5.99
CA ALA A 149 3.96 32.40 -4.96
C ALA A 149 4.61 33.68 -5.53
N GLY A 150 4.43 34.80 -4.84
CA GLY A 150 4.99 36.09 -5.29
C GLY A 150 4.48 36.56 -6.65
N GLY A 151 3.28 36.14 -7.08
CA GLY A 151 2.72 36.45 -8.39
C GLY A 151 3.24 35.59 -9.55
N VAL A 152 4.08 34.59 -9.27
CA VAL A 152 4.57 33.61 -10.25
C VAL A 152 3.83 32.29 -10.05
N GLU A 153 3.33 31.73 -11.15
CA GLU A 153 2.76 30.38 -11.16
C GLU A 153 3.78 29.36 -11.62
N PHE A 154 3.80 28.19 -10.97
CA PHE A 154 4.65 27.07 -11.33
C PHE A 154 3.98 25.74 -11.00
N ASP A 155 4.38 24.69 -11.70
CA ASP A 155 3.90 23.32 -11.47
C ASP A 155 4.81 22.60 -10.49
N ASP A 156 4.23 21.86 -9.56
CA ASP A 156 4.94 21.05 -8.57
C ASP A 156 4.16 19.75 -8.27
N VAL A 157 4.74 18.83 -7.51
CA VAL A 157 4.06 17.64 -6.99
C VAL A 157 3.90 17.80 -5.48
N ALA A 158 2.65 17.87 -5.02
CA ALA A 158 2.34 18.05 -3.61
C ALA A 158 1.30 17.04 -3.11
N ALA A 159 1.34 16.78 -1.80
CA ALA A 159 0.28 16.09 -1.10
C ALA A 159 -1.00 16.93 -1.16
N THR A 160 -2.01 16.41 -1.83
CA THR A 160 -3.29 17.07 -2.09
C THR A 160 -4.41 16.24 -1.51
N ARG A 161 -5.34 16.88 -0.82
CA ARG A 161 -6.55 16.22 -0.31
C ARG A 161 -7.47 15.89 -1.48
N ILE A 162 -8.00 14.67 -1.51
CA ILE A 162 -9.02 14.25 -2.48
C ILE A 162 -10.28 13.77 -1.76
N SER A 163 -11.40 13.75 -2.48
CA SER A 163 -12.64 13.15 -2.00
C SER A 163 -12.67 11.63 -2.22
N ILE A 164 -13.59 10.97 -1.54
CA ILE A 164 -13.88 9.55 -1.83
C ILE A 164 -14.51 9.36 -3.21
N ASP A 165 -15.26 10.35 -3.70
CA ASP A 165 -15.87 10.31 -5.05
C ASP A 165 -14.79 10.29 -6.13
N GLU A 166 -13.68 11.01 -5.93
CA GLU A 166 -12.53 10.92 -6.83
C GLU A 166 -11.94 9.50 -6.84
N VAL A 167 -11.82 8.84 -5.69
CA VAL A 167 -11.37 7.43 -5.64
C VAL A 167 -12.33 6.52 -6.40
N PHE A 168 -13.65 6.70 -6.21
CA PHE A 168 -14.65 5.93 -6.93
C PHE A 168 -14.63 6.17 -8.45
N ALA A 169 -14.37 7.41 -8.88
CA ALA A 169 -14.27 7.80 -10.28
C ALA A 169 -13.02 7.22 -10.95
N GLU A 170 -11.87 7.25 -10.27
CA GLU A 170 -10.61 6.71 -10.81
C GLU A 170 -10.58 5.18 -10.85
N PHE A 171 -11.29 4.51 -9.93
CA PHE A 171 -11.36 3.05 -9.81
C PHE A 171 -12.81 2.53 -9.86
N PRO A 172 -13.55 2.72 -10.98
CA PRO A 172 -14.98 2.45 -11.05
C PRO A 172 -15.35 0.96 -10.97
N ARG A 173 -14.38 0.07 -11.26
CA ARG A 173 -14.58 -1.39 -11.28
C ARG A 173 -14.03 -2.10 -10.05
N HIS A 174 -13.45 -1.37 -9.09
CA HIS A 174 -12.89 -1.96 -7.89
C HIS A 174 -13.78 -1.60 -6.68
N PRO A 175 -14.06 -2.56 -5.79
CA PRO A 175 -14.64 -2.26 -4.49
C PRO A 175 -13.65 -1.43 -3.67
N VAL A 176 -14.17 -0.57 -2.79
CA VAL A 176 -13.39 0.32 -1.95
C VAL A 176 -13.63 -0.07 -0.50
N PHE A 177 -12.57 -0.19 0.29
CA PHE A 177 -12.61 -0.65 1.67
C PHE A 177 -11.88 0.31 2.61
N THR A 178 -12.26 0.28 3.88
CA THR A 178 -11.51 0.85 5.01
C THR A 178 -11.51 -0.15 6.17
N PHE A 179 -10.81 0.13 7.27
CA PHE A 179 -10.90 -0.70 8.47
C PHE A 179 -12.09 -0.29 9.35
N GLY A 180 -12.94 -1.26 9.66
CA GLY A 180 -13.83 -1.22 10.81
C GLY A 180 -13.16 -1.83 12.05
N VAL A 181 -13.96 -2.14 13.07
CA VAL A 181 -13.47 -2.69 14.35
C VAL A 181 -12.82 -4.07 14.19
N ALA A 182 -13.33 -4.91 13.29
CA ALA A 182 -12.92 -6.31 13.15
C ALA A 182 -12.12 -6.63 11.88
N GLY A 183 -11.94 -5.66 10.97
CA GLY A 183 -11.24 -5.87 9.70
C GLY A 183 -11.75 -4.95 8.61
N LEU A 184 -11.51 -5.32 7.35
CA LEU A 184 -11.97 -4.54 6.21
C LEU A 184 -13.50 -4.48 6.12
N VAL A 185 -14.02 -3.29 5.88
CA VAL A 185 -15.43 -3.03 5.57
C VAL A 185 -15.54 -2.30 4.25
N GLU A 186 -16.45 -2.73 3.39
CA GLU A 186 -16.67 -2.10 2.09
C GLU A 186 -17.40 -0.76 2.27
N ILE A 187 -16.88 0.29 1.65
CA ILE A 187 -17.54 1.59 1.56
C ILE A 187 -18.44 1.56 0.33
N ARG A 188 -19.74 1.71 0.57
CA ARG A 188 -20.74 1.73 -0.50
C ARG A 188 -20.61 3.00 -1.32
N ARG A 189 -20.73 2.85 -2.64
CA ARG A 189 -20.92 3.99 -3.54
C ARG A 189 -22.25 4.68 -3.20
N PRO A 190 -22.29 6.01 -3.19
CA PRO A 190 -23.55 6.75 -3.05
C PRO A 190 -24.52 6.45 -4.21
#